data_AF-A0A2S9GAC5-F1
#
_entry.id   AF-A0A2S9GAC5-F1
#
_cell.length_a   1.000
_cell.length_b   1.000
_cell.length_c   1.000
_cell.angle_alpha   90.00
_cell.angle_beta   90.00
_cell.angle_gamma   90.00
#
_symmetry.space_group_name_H-M   'P 1'
#
loop_
_entity.id
_entity.type
_entity.pdbx_description
1 polymer ?
#
loop_
_entity_poly.entity_id
_entity_poly.type
_entity_poly.pdbx_seq_one_letter_code
_entity_poly.pdbx_strand_id
1 'polypeptide(L)'
;CYRVSVEDAMSYVAGVVPILDQTAETILLENPRYLTRVKNYPTFFAFGPDLITLDEALAYGPLEDLRVATIHSGAVHREDTVSGM
;
A
#
# COMPACT_ATOMS: atom_id res chain seq x y z
N CYS A 1 2.23 15.71 -11.14
CA CYS A 1 3.51 15.65 -11.89
C CYS A 1 3.31 14.81 -13.16
N TYR A 2 4.13 14.94 -14.20
CA TYR A 2 4.03 14.20 -15.47
C TYR A 2 5.43 13.90 -16.00
N ARG A 3 5.74 12.63 -16.30
CA ARG A 3 7.07 12.16 -16.76
C ARG A 3 8.22 12.56 -15.81
N VAL A 4 8.04 12.33 -14.52
CA VAL A 4 9.10 12.51 -13.51
C VAL A 4 10.20 11.46 -13.74
N SER A 5 11.46 11.86 -13.59
CA SER A 5 12.60 10.95 -13.64
C SER A 5 12.62 10.03 -12.39
N VAL A 6 13.42 8.97 -12.41
CA VAL A 6 13.54 8.10 -11.22
C VAL A 6 14.24 8.86 -10.10
N GLU A 7 15.24 9.66 -10.46
CA GLU A 7 16.05 10.47 -9.55
C GLU A 7 15.21 11.54 -8.84
N ASP A 8 14.22 12.12 -9.53
CA ASP A 8 13.35 13.15 -8.98
C ASP A 8 12.13 12.57 -8.25
N ALA A 9 11.82 11.27 -8.40
CA ALA A 9 10.55 10.69 -7.96
C ALA A 9 10.21 10.98 -6.49
N MET A 10 11.19 10.83 -5.60
CA MET A 10 11.00 11.04 -4.16
C MET A 10 10.68 12.48 -3.78
N SER A 11 11.10 13.47 -4.59
CA SER A 11 10.77 14.88 -4.35
C SER A 11 9.28 15.22 -4.55
N TYR A 12 8.53 14.31 -5.17
CA TYR A 12 7.09 14.44 -5.41
C TYR A 12 6.24 13.59 -4.45
N VAL A 13 6.85 12.87 -3.51
CA VAL A 13 6.13 12.04 -2.53
C VAL A 13 5.81 12.89 -1.30
N ALA A 14 4.53 13.07 -0.99
CA ALA A 14 4.10 13.80 0.21
C ALA A 14 4.34 13.00 1.50
N GLY A 15 4.24 11.67 1.42
CA GLY A 15 4.33 10.79 2.58
C GLY A 15 3.95 9.34 2.27
N VAL A 16 3.90 8.53 3.31
CA VAL A 16 3.49 7.12 3.30
C VAL A 16 2.31 6.91 4.24
N VAL A 17 1.46 5.95 3.91
CA VAL A 17 0.22 5.67 4.65
C VAL A 17 -0.17 4.21 4.42
N PRO A 18 -0.59 3.48 5.45
CA PRO A 18 -1.08 2.12 5.25
C PRO A 18 -2.43 2.16 4.53
N ILE A 19 -2.61 1.20 3.62
CA ILE A 19 -3.87 0.99 2.90
C ILE A 19 -4.31 -0.47 3.01
N LEU A 20 -5.62 -0.69 2.91
CA LEU A 20 -6.17 -1.99 2.55
C LEU A 20 -6.71 -1.86 1.12
N ASP A 21 -6.15 -2.66 0.20
CA ASP A 21 -6.61 -2.80 -1.19
C ASP A 21 -7.28 -4.17 -1.35
N GLN A 22 -8.46 -4.30 -0.76
CA GLN A 22 -9.19 -5.56 -0.72
C GLN A 22 -9.64 -5.96 -2.14
N THR A 23 -9.62 -7.27 -2.40
CA THR A 23 -9.97 -7.81 -3.72
C THR A 23 -10.95 -8.97 -3.54
N ALA A 24 -12.08 -8.94 -4.25
CA ALA A 24 -13.01 -10.06 -4.29
C ALA A 24 -12.47 -11.14 -5.25
N GLU A 25 -11.50 -11.92 -4.79
CA GLU A 25 -10.73 -12.85 -5.62
C GLU A 25 -11.60 -13.87 -6.35
N THR A 26 -12.66 -14.39 -5.72
CA THR A 26 -13.58 -15.34 -6.36
C THR A 26 -14.18 -14.77 -7.65
N ILE A 27 -14.57 -13.49 -7.64
CA ILE A 27 -15.13 -12.82 -8.82
C ILE A 27 -14.02 -12.51 -9.84
N LEU A 28 -12.81 -12.19 -9.37
CA LEU A 28 -11.67 -11.94 -10.27
C LEU A 28 -11.29 -13.18 -11.07
N LEU A 29 -11.38 -14.36 -10.45
CA LEU A 29 -11.07 -15.65 -11.08
C LEU A 29 -12.06 -16.00 -12.21
N GLU A 30 -13.28 -15.46 -12.19
CA GLU A 30 -14.24 -15.63 -13.29
C GLU A 30 -13.77 -14.91 -14.57
N ASN A 31 -13.16 -13.73 -14.42
CA ASN A 31 -12.59 -12.98 -15.53
C ASN A 31 -11.54 -11.97 -15.04
N PRO A 32 -10.27 -12.07 -15.46
CA PRO A 32 -9.21 -11.15 -15.02
C PRO A 32 -9.47 -9.69 -15.41
N ARG A 33 -10.34 -9.43 -16.40
CA ARG A 33 -10.78 -8.07 -16.76
C ARG A 33 -11.66 -7.42 -15.68
N TYR A 34 -12.08 -8.14 -14.65
CA TYR A 34 -12.85 -7.60 -13.54
C TYR A 34 -12.01 -6.91 -12.47
N LEU A 35 -10.68 -6.81 -12.62
CA LEU A 35 -9.79 -6.21 -11.61
C LEU A 35 -10.30 -4.86 -11.08
N THR A 36 -10.67 -3.92 -11.97
CA THR A 36 -11.23 -2.62 -11.56
C THR A 36 -12.53 -2.78 -10.77
N ARG A 37 -13.40 -3.71 -11.15
CA ARG A 37 -14.67 -3.93 -10.45
C ARG A 37 -14.45 -4.51 -9.05
N VAL A 38 -13.62 -5.55 -8.93
CA VAL A 38 -13.48 -6.33 -7.68
C VAL A 38 -12.71 -5.63 -6.57
N LYS A 39 -12.03 -4.52 -6.89
CA LYS A 39 -11.32 -3.65 -5.93
C LYS A 39 -12.15 -2.45 -5.46
N ASN A 40 -13.32 -2.20 -6.06
CA ASN A 40 -14.10 -0.97 -5.87
C ASN A 40 -15.46 -1.17 -5.20
N TYR A 41 -15.66 -2.28 -4.48
CA TYR A 41 -16.84 -2.41 -3.61
C TYR A 41 -16.77 -1.41 -2.45
N PRO A 42 -17.92 -0.95 -1.91
CA PRO A 42 -17.92 -0.17 -0.67
C PRO A 42 -17.06 -0.86 0.39
N THR A 43 -16.25 -0.06 1.10
CA THR A 43 -15.28 -0.48 2.15
C THR A 43 -14.04 -1.25 1.68
N PHE A 44 -13.86 -1.57 0.39
CA PHE A 44 -12.69 -2.34 -0.07
C PHE A 44 -11.38 -1.55 -0.11
N PHE A 45 -11.48 -0.22 -0.14
CA PHE A 45 -10.35 0.67 0.02
C PHE A 45 -10.42 1.33 1.40
N ALA A 46 -9.43 1.02 2.25
CA ALA A 46 -9.20 1.72 3.50
C ALA A 46 -7.88 2.50 3.42
N PHE A 47 -7.86 3.71 3.97
CA PHE A 47 -6.73 4.63 3.93
C PHE A 47 -6.55 5.26 5.31
N GLY A 48 -5.33 5.24 5.84
CA GLY A 48 -4.99 5.93 7.10
C GLY A 48 -4.72 4.99 8.28
N PRO A 49 -4.76 5.51 9.53
CA PRO A 49 -5.38 6.78 9.91
C PRO A 49 -4.58 8.02 9.52
N ASP A 50 -3.25 7.94 9.52
CA ASP A 50 -2.36 9.09 9.34
C ASP A 50 -1.51 8.97 8.08
N LEU A 51 -1.33 10.11 7.39
CA LEU A 51 -0.33 10.26 6.35
C LEU A 51 0.97 10.72 7.01
N ILE A 52 1.97 9.85 7.03
CA ILE A 52 3.28 10.11 7.63
C ILE A 52 4.15 10.78 6.58
N THR A 53 4.74 11.94 6.87
CA THR A 53 5.57 12.63 5.88
C THR A 53 6.82 11.81 5.58
N LEU A 54 7.41 12.04 4.40
CA LEU A 54 8.56 11.24 3.96
C LEU A 54 9.78 11.43 4.88
N ASP A 55 10.02 12.64 5.39
CA ASP A 55 11.10 12.93 6.32
C ASP A 55 10.88 12.27 7.69
N GLU A 56 9.64 12.23 8.20
CA GLU A 56 9.30 11.49 9.42
C GLU A 56 9.55 10.00 9.25
N ALA A 57 9.15 9.41 8.14
CA ALA A 57 9.38 7.99 7.86
C ALA A 57 10.88 7.66 7.76
N LEU A 58 11.64 8.49 7.01
CA LEU A 58 13.07 8.30 6.81
C LEU A 58 13.92 8.52 8.07
N ALA A 59 13.39 9.24 9.07
CA ALA A 59 14.05 9.39 10.37
C ALA A 59 14.18 8.04 11.13
N TYR A 60 13.36 7.04 10.79
CA TYR A 60 13.42 5.70 11.40
C TYR A 60 14.29 4.71 10.62
N GLY A 61 14.67 5.02 9.38
CA GLY A 61 15.46 4.14 8.51
C GLY A 61 15.08 4.27 7.04
N PRO A 62 15.77 3.54 6.15
CA PRO A 62 15.43 3.54 4.73
C PRO A 62 14.06 2.88 4.50
N LEU A 63 13.33 3.34 3.48
CA LEU A 63 11.98 2.83 3.18
C LEU A 63 11.97 1.32 2.86
N GLU A 64 13.07 0.78 2.36
CA GLU A 64 13.21 -0.65 2.01
C GLU A 64 13.11 -1.58 3.23
N ASP A 65 13.43 -1.08 4.43
CA ASP A 65 13.37 -1.84 5.69
C ASP A 65 12.02 -1.69 6.40
N LEU A 66 11.14 -0.83 5.89
CA LEU A 66 9.84 -0.57 6.50
C LEU A 66 9.00 -1.84 6.45
N ARG A 67 8.60 -2.34 7.62
CA ARG A 67 7.79 -3.56 7.74
C ARG A 67 6.31 -3.24 7.63
N VAL A 68 5.60 -3.99 6.77
CA VAL A 68 4.15 -3.94 6.60
C VAL A 68 3.56 -5.24 7.12
N ALA A 69 2.52 -5.16 7.95
CA ALA A 69 1.85 -6.34 8.49
C ALA A 69 0.33 -6.19 8.41
N THR A 70 -0.34 -7.27 8.02
CA THR A 70 -1.80 -7.40 8.09
C THR A 70 -2.16 -8.23 9.32
N ILE A 71 -2.96 -7.66 10.21
CA ILE A 71 -3.37 -8.28 11.46
C ILE A 71 -4.85 -8.69 11.36
N HIS A 72 -5.14 -9.99 11.54
CA HIS A 72 -6.49 -10.52 11.59
C HIS A 72 -6.78 -11.08 12.99
N SER A 73 -7.81 -10.56 13.66
CA SER A 73 -8.22 -11.00 15.01
C SER A 73 -7.07 -11.02 16.04
N GLY A 74 -6.17 -10.04 15.95
CA GLY A 74 -5.02 -9.89 16.86
C GLY A 74 -3.79 -10.74 16.51
N ALA A 75 -3.85 -11.55 15.44
CA ALA A 75 -2.72 -12.34 14.97
C ALA A 75 -2.18 -11.80 13.64
N VAL A 76 -0.86 -11.88 13.45
CA VAL A 76 -0.23 -11.57 12.17
C VAL A 76 -0.69 -12.60 11.14
N HIS A 77 -1.36 -12.13 10.09
CA HIS A 77 -1.79 -12.95 8.97
C HIS A 77 -0.76 -12.97 7.85
N ARG A 78 -0.12 -11.82 7.61
CA ARG A 78 0.98 -11.63 6.67
C ARG A 78 1.86 -10.50 7.18
N GLU A 79 3.17 -10.64 7.03
CA GLU A 79 4.13 -9.55 7.22
C GLU A 79 5.25 -9.66 6.19
N ASP A 80 5.81 -8.52 5.79
CA ASP A 80 7.00 -8.43 4.95
C ASP A 80 7.65 -7.04 5.09
N THR A 81 8.85 -6.86 4.54
CA THR A 81 9.44 -5.52 4.34
C THR A 81 9.08 -4.97 2.97
N VAL A 82 9.16 -3.65 2.78
CA VAL A 82 8.97 -3.03 1.46
C VAL A 82 9.94 -3.61 0.42
N SER A 83 11.16 -3.97 0.80
CA SER A 83 12.12 -4.67 -0.06
C SER A 83 11.75 -6.11 -0.42
N GLY A 84 10.92 -6.77 0.40
CA GLY A 84 10.44 -8.13 0.17
C GLY A 84 9.13 -8.21 -0.62
N MET A 85 8.47 -7.07 -0.85
CA MET A 85 7.22 -6.95 -1.62
C MET A 85 7.40 -7.17 -3.13
#